data_AF-A0A2L0GJN1-F1
#
_entry.id   AF-A0A2L0GJN1-F1
#
_cell.length_a   1.000
_cell.length_b   1.000
_cell.length_c   1.000
_cell.angle_alpha   90.00
_cell.angle_beta   90.00
_cell.angle_gamma   90.00
#
_symmetry.space_group_name_H-M   'P 1'
#
loop_
_entity.id
_entity.type
_entity.pdbx_description
1 polymer ?
#
loop_
_entity_poly.entity_id
_entity_poly.type
_entity_poly.pdbx_seq_one_letter_code
_entity_poly.pdbx_strand_id
1 'polypeptide(L)' 'MDMIAQFELMSDAAQLALLGGLLWAFAAIAAIMERRRSRARDIDRLEQVGWVPWMGLFMLAALLGGGCLAMSLPAVLGGL' A
#
# COMPACT_ATOMS: atom_id res chain seq x y z
N MET A 1 10.76 24.34 -0.82
CA MET A 1 10.34 23.85 -2.15
C MET A 1 8.91 23.39 -2.01
N ASP A 2 8.02 23.90 -2.84
CA ASP A 2 6.59 23.62 -2.74
C ASP A 2 6.34 22.21 -3.31
N MET A 3 6.16 21.22 -2.43
CA MET A 3 6.04 19.80 -2.83
C MET A 3 4.86 19.59 -3.78
N ILE A 4 3.83 20.42 -3.67
CA ILE A 4 2.66 20.44 -4.55
C ILE A 4 3.07 20.78 -5.98
N ALA A 5 3.83 21.87 -6.15
CA ALA A 5 4.27 22.33 -7.48
C ALA A 5 5.20 21.31 -8.15
N GLN A 6 6.04 20.63 -7.38
CA GLN A 6 6.89 19.57 -7.93
C GLN A 6 6.08 18.36 -8.40
N PHE A 7 4.99 18.03 -7.69
CA PHE A 7 4.08 16.95 -8.09
C PHE A 7 3.30 17.32 -9.36
N GLU A 8 2.75 18.53 -9.46
CA GLU A 8 2.01 19.01 -10.63
C GLU A 8 2.84 19.02 -11.92
N LEU A 9 4.16 19.19 -11.81
CA LEU A 9 5.09 19.17 -12.95
C LEU A 9 5.49 17.74 -13.39
N MET A 10 5.17 16.71 -12.60
CA MET A 10 5.46 15.31 -12.95
C MET A 10 4.47 14.78 -13.99
N SER A 11 4.90 13.78 -14.78
CA SER A 11 3.99 13.08 -15.68
C SER A 11 2.93 12.30 -14.89
N ASP A 12 1.75 12.15 -15.48
CA ASP A 12 0.62 11.42 -14.87
C ASP A 12 1.03 9.99 -14.47
N ALA A 13 1.82 9.32 -15.31
CA ALA A 13 2.37 8.00 -15.00
C ALA A 13 3.30 7.99 -13.78
N ALA A 14 4.11 9.05 -13.59
CA ALA A 14 5.02 9.14 -12.46
C ALA A 14 4.27 9.47 -11.15
N GLN A 15 3.21 10.28 -11.22
CA GLN A 15 2.28 10.50 -10.10
C GLN A 15 1.59 9.18 -9.72
N LEU A 16 1.14 8.40 -10.70
CA LEU A 16 0.50 7.10 -10.50
C LEU A 16 1.46 6.07 -9.87
N ALA A 17 2.73 6.07 -10.30
CA ALA A 17 3.77 5.21 -9.74
C ALA A 17 4.05 5.56 -8.26
N LEU A 18 4.10 6.86 -7.92
CA LEU A 18 4.27 7.30 -6.54
C LEU A 18 3.09 6.92 -5.65
N LEU A 19 1.85 7.17 -6.11
CA LEU A 19 0.64 6.75 -5.39
C LEU A 19 0.57 5.24 -5.21
N GLY A 20 0.87 4.49 -6.28
CA GLY A 20 0.93 3.03 -6.25
C GLY A 20 1.96 2.52 -5.25
N GLY A 21 3.16 3.10 -5.25
CA GLY A 21 4.23 2.79 -4.30
C GLY A 21 3.85 3.09 -2.85
N LEU A 22 3.19 4.23 -2.59
CA LEU A 22 2.70 4.59 -1.25
C LEU A 22 1.63 3.60 -0.76
N LEU A 23 0.67 3.23 -1.61
CA LEU A 23 -0.34 2.22 -1.30
C LEU A 23 0.30 0.86 -1.02
N TRP A 24 1.31 0.48 -1.78
CA TRP A 24 2.02 -0.78 -1.59
C TRP A 24 2.86 -0.79 -0.30
N ALA A 25 3.49 0.33 0.04
CA ALA A 25 4.16 0.52 1.33
C ALA A 25 3.17 0.42 2.50
N PHE A 26 1.99 1.04 2.39
CA PHE A 26 0.92 0.90 3.37
C PHE A 26 0.43 -0.55 3.49
N ALA A 27 0.30 -1.26 2.37
CA ALA A 27 -0.03 -2.69 2.38
C ALA A 27 1.02 -3.50 3.17
N ALA A 28 2.31 -3.24 2.97
CA ALA A 28 3.38 -3.89 3.73
C ALA A 28 3.24 -3.64 5.25
N ILE A 29 2.93 -2.41 5.65
CA ILE A 29 2.67 -2.07 7.06
C ILE A 29 1.45 -2.84 7.59
N ALA A 30 0.35 -2.88 6.85
CA ALA A 30 -0.85 -3.63 7.22
C ALA A 30 -0.56 -5.13 7.39
N ALA A 31 0.25 -5.72 6.52
CA ALA A 31 0.67 -7.11 6.62
C ALA A 31 1.55 -7.36 7.87
N ILE A 32 2.46 -6.44 8.20
CA ILE A 32 3.27 -6.52 9.43
C ILE A 32 2.37 -6.46 10.66
N MET A 33 1.40 -5.55 10.67
CA MET A 33 0.45 -5.41 11.79
C MET A 33 -0.42 -6.65 11.97
N GLU A 34 -0.85 -7.29 10.89
CA GLU A 34 -1.56 -8.57 10.98
C GLU A 34 -0.66 -9.67 11.54
N ARG A 35 0.60 -9.75 11.11
CA ARG A 35 1.57 -10.71 11.69
C ARG A 35 1.80 -10.47 13.17
N ARG A 36 1.88 -9.20 13.61
CA ARG A 36 1.99 -8.84 15.03
C ARG A 36 0.75 -9.26 15.80
N ARG A 37 -0.44 -9.02 15.25
CA ARG A 37 -1.72 -9.46 15.85
C ARG A 37 -1.79 -10.98 16.00
N SER A 38 -1.43 -11.71 14.95
CA SER A 38 -1.46 -13.19 14.97
C SER A 38 -0.45 -13.79 15.95
N ARG A 39 0.69 -13.15 16.18
CA ARG A 39 1.69 -13.58 17.19
C ARG A 39 1.26 -13.25 18.62
N ALA A 40 0.51 -12.17 18.82
CA ALA A 40 -0.02 -11.77 20.12
C ALA A 40 -1.36 -12.44 20.47
N ARG A 41 -1.88 -13.31 19.58
CA ARG A 41 -3.14 -14.01 19.78
C ARG A 41 -2.91 -15.18 20.72
N ASP A 42 -3.20 -14.94 22.00
CA ASP A 42 -3.18 -15.97 23.04
C ASP A 42 -4.32 -16.98 22.76
N ILE A 43 -3.98 -18.27 22.72
CA ILE A 43 -4.90 -19.36 22.34
C ILE A 43 -6.06 -19.46 23.35
N ASP A 44 -5.86 -18.98 24.57
CA ASP A 44 -6.87 -18.94 25.64
C ASP A 44 -7.90 -17.81 25.50
N ARG A 45 -7.69 -16.83 24.62
CA ARG A 45 -8.59 -15.68 24.44
C ARG A 45 -9.02 -15.51 22.97
N LEU A 46 -9.77 -16.49 22.47
CA LEU A 46 -10.40 -16.44 21.16
C LEU A 46 -11.40 -15.28 20.99
N GLU A 47 -11.87 -14.68 22.09
CA GLU A 47 -12.89 -13.62 22.10
C GLU A 47 -12.37 -12.23 21.71
N GLN A 48 -11.06 -12.05 21.56
CA GLN A 48 -10.52 -10.78 21.08
C GLN A 48 -10.72 -10.64 19.57
N VAL A 49 -11.91 -10.16 19.19
CA VAL A 49 -12.21 -9.67 17.85
C VAL A 49 -11.36 -8.42 17.62
N GLY A 50 -10.14 -8.61 17.09
CA GLY A 50 -9.21 -7.50 16.87
C GLY A 50 -9.86 -6.37 16.08
N TRP A 51 -9.79 -5.16 16.63
CA TRP A 51 -10.57 -3.97 16.25
C TRP A 51 -10.43 -3.55 14.77
N VAL A 52 -9.33 -3.90 14.11
CA VAL A 52 -9.04 -3.52 12.73
C VAL A 52 -8.82 -4.77 11.85
N PRO A 53 -9.49 -4.89 10.70
CA PRO A 53 -9.27 -5.97 9.74
C PRO A 53 -8.02 -5.70 8.90
N TRP A 54 -6.83 -5.89 9.48
CA TRP A 54 -5.54 -5.64 8.81
C TRP A 54 -5.38 -6.43 7.50
N MET A 55 -5.91 -7.65 7.44
CA MET A 55 -5.92 -8.46 6.20
C MET A 55 -6.73 -7.79 5.08
N GLY A 56 -7.89 -7.22 5.40
CA GLY A 56 -8.72 -6.52 4.43
C GLY A 56 -8.04 -5.23 3.93
N LEU A 57 -7.43 -4.47 4.84
CA LEU A 57 -6.65 -3.28 4.48
C LEU A 57 -5.44 -3.63 3.62
N PHE A 58 -4.72 -4.70 3.96
CA PHE A 58 -3.63 -5.22 3.16
C PHE A 58 -4.11 -5.58 1.74
N MET A 59 -5.17 -6.37 1.61
CA MET A 59 -5.69 -6.78 0.30
C MET A 59 -6.09 -5.59 -0.57
N LEU A 60 -6.84 -4.63 -0.02
CA LEU A 60 -7.27 -3.46 -0.77
C LEU A 60 -6.08 -2.59 -1.19
N ALA A 61 -5.15 -2.32 -0.27
CA ALA A 61 -3.99 -1.50 -0.57
C ALA A 61 -3.02 -2.18 -1.55
N ALA A 62 -2.83 -3.50 -1.42
CA ALA A 62 -2.00 -4.28 -2.33
C ALA A 62 -2.62 -4.36 -3.73
N LEU A 63 -3.95 -4.51 -3.82
CA LEU A 63 -4.67 -4.56 -5.10
C LEU A 63 -4.63 -3.21 -5.82
N LEU A 64 -4.97 -2.13 -5.11
CA LEU A 64 -4.96 -0.77 -5.68
C LEU A 64 -3.53 -0.33 -6.00
N GLY A 65 -2.60 -0.50 -5.06
CA GLY A 65 -1.19 -0.15 -5.26
C GLY A 65 -0.54 -0.96 -6.37
N GLY A 66 -0.78 -2.28 -6.40
CA GLY A 66 -0.31 -3.16 -7.47
C GLY A 66 -0.91 -2.80 -8.83
N GLY A 67 -2.20 -2.45 -8.88
CA GLY A 67 -2.86 -1.99 -10.09
C GLY A 67 -2.27 -0.69 -10.64
N CYS A 68 -2.07 0.32 -9.77
CA CYS A 68 -1.43 1.58 -10.15
C CYS A 68 0.01 1.35 -10.64
N LEU A 69 0.80 0.53 -9.94
CA LEU A 69 2.15 0.20 -10.34
C LEU A 69 2.18 -0.51 -11.70
N ALA A 70 1.32 -1.51 -11.91
CA ALA A 70 1.23 -2.24 -13.18
C ALA A 70 0.87 -1.33 -14.36
N MET A 71 -0.03 -0.35 -14.16
CA MET A 71 -0.39 0.62 -15.21
C MET A 71 0.72 1.63 -15.49
N SER A 72 1.46 2.05 -14.46
CA SER A 72 2.59 2.97 -14.60
C SER A 72 3.85 2.33 -15.19
N LEU A 73 4.01 1.01 -15.02
CA LEU A 73 5.18 0.23 -15.42
C LEU A 73 5.61 0.46 -16.88
N PRO A 74 4.75 0.35 -17.90
CA PRO A 74 5.16 0.56 -19.29
C PRO A 74 5.58 2.01 -19.58
N ALA A 75 4.98 2.99 -18.92
CA ALA A 75 5.36 4.40 -19.10
C ALA A 75 6.69 4.73 -18.40
N VAL A 76 6.98 4.09 -17.27
CA VAL A 76 8.25 4.26 -16.53
C VAL A 76 9.38 3.46 -17.19
N LEU A 77 9.12 2.21 -17.60
CA LEU A 77 10.13 1.35 -18.23
C LEU A 77 10.34 1.65 -19.72
N GLY A 78 9.29 2.07 -20.43
CA GLY A 78 9.39 2.49 -21.84
C GLY A 78 9.96 3.89 -22.03
N GLY A 79 10.13 4.65 -20.95
CA GLY A 79 10.81 5.95 -20.93
C GLY A 79 12.27 5.90 -20.45
N LEU A 80 12.78 4.72 -20.06
CA LEU A 80 14.19 4.43 -19.78
C LEU A 80 14.90 4.00 -21.07
#